data_AF-A0A5B2WNJ9-F1
#
_entry.id   AF-A0A5B2WNJ9-F1
#
_cell.length_a   1.000
_cell.length_b   1.000
_cell.length_c   1.000
_cell.angle_alpha   90.00
_cell.angle_beta   90.00
_cell.angle_gamma   90.00
#
_symmetry.space_group_name_H-M   'P 1'
#
loop_
_entity.id
_entity.type
_entity.pdbx_description
1 polymer ?
#
loop_
_entity_poly.entity_id
_entity_poly.type
_entity_poly.pdbx_seq_one_letter_code
_entity_poly.pdbx_strand_id
1 'polypeptide(L)'
;MSSEELTTAEHLKLLDAVAVDHAPRLFAIYGVFRSDNTPTIGWGMDFGEGLGALTYFPDESATWRSSSAERTLESNQIIGEMRLRWLPSPT
;
A
#
# COMPACT_ATOMS: atom_id res chain seq x y z
N MET A 1 23.19 -15.82 31.64
CA MET A 1 22.99 -14.38 31.41
C MET A 1 21.50 -14.15 31.46
N SER A 2 21.00 -13.45 32.48
CA SER A 2 19.60 -13.07 32.55
C SER A 2 19.35 -12.05 31.44
N SER A 3 18.47 -12.35 30.50
CA SER A 3 17.93 -11.32 29.61
C SER A 3 17.26 -10.29 30.51
N GLU A 4 17.76 -9.06 30.56
CA GLU A 4 16.99 -7.97 31.17
C GLU A 4 15.71 -7.82 30.35
N GLU A 5 14.57 -8.04 31.01
CA GLU A 5 13.27 -7.79 30.41
C GLU A 5 13.12 -6.27 30.22
N LEU A 6 12.91 -5.86 28.98
CA LEU A 6 12.64 -4.47 28.65
C LEU A 6 11.36 -4.02 29.37
N THR A 7 11.38 -2.79 29.86
CA THR A 7 10.17 -2.13 30.37
C THR A 7 9.18 -1.89 29.23
N THR A 8 7.90 -1.67 29.56
CA THR A 8 6.89 -1.27 28.56
C THR A 8 7.30 -0.01 27.80
N ALA A 9 7.93 0.97 28.47
CA ALA A 9 8.37 2.20 27.84
C ALA A 9 9.46 1.97 26.79
N GLU A 10 10.40 1.06 27.08
CA GLU A 10 11.46 0.69 26.13
C GLU A 10 10.90 -0.10 24.94
N HIS A 11 9.95 -1.01 25.17
CA HIS A 11 9.24 -1.69 24.10
C HIS A 11 8.51 -0.71 23.17
N LEU A 12 7.76 0.24 23.74
CA LEU A 12 7.04 1.23 22.94
C LEU A 12 8.00 2.12 22.14
N LYS A 13 9.13 2.52 22.71
CA LYS A 13 10.15 3.29 22.00
C LYS A 13 10.76 2.51 20.83
N LEU A 14 10.99 1.22 20.99
CA LEU A 14 11.46 0.36 19.91
C LEU A 14 10.41 0.23 18.80
N LEU A 15 9.14 0.02 19.16
CA LEU A 15 8.04 -0.08 18.21
C LEU A 15 7.82 1.23 17.43
N ASP A 16 7.99 2.37 18.08
CA ASP A 16 7.89 3.69 17.43
C ASP A 16 8.97 3.87 16.35
N ALA A 17 10.22 3.48 16.65
CA ALA A 17 11.30 3.49 15.66
C ALA A 17 10.99 2.55 14.47
N VAL A 18 10.53 1.33 14.76
CA VAL A 18 10.14 0.35 13.73
C VAL A 18 8.97 0.85 12.88
N ALA A 19 7.99 1.53 13.48
CA ALA A 19 6.84 2.06 12.76
C ALA A 19 7.24 3.10 11.71
N VAL A 20 8.28 3.90 12.00
CA VAL A 20 8.84 4.88 11.06
C VAL A 20 9.70 4.21 10.00
N ASP A 21 10.62 3.33 10.40
CA ASP A 21 11.56 2.65 9.49
C ASP A 21 10.85 1.74 8.48
N HIS A 22 9.71 1.18 8.87
CA HIS A 22 8.90 0.28 8.05
C HIS A 22 7.56 0.90 7.60
N ALA A 23 7.47 2.23 7.57
CA ALA A 23 6.28 2.90 7.06
C ALA A 23 5.97 2.46 5.61
N PRO A 24 4.72 2.05 5.30
CA PRO A 24 4.38 1.61 3.96
C PRO A 24 4.48 2.76 2.96
N ARG A 25 4.86 2.44 1.73
CA ARG A 25 4.92 3.41 0.63
C ARG A 25 3.50 3.62 0.09
N LEU A 26 3.04 4.86 0.10
CA LEU A 26 1.74 5.21 -0.44
C LEU A 26 1.79 5.27 -1.97
N PHE A 27 0.72 4.84 -2.63
CA PHE A 27 0.57 4.95 -4.08
C PHE A 27 -0.88 5.20 -4.49
N ALA A 28 -1.06 5.61 -5.75
CA ALA A 28 -2.35 5.63 -6.43
C ALA A 28 -2.28 4.81 -7.72
N ILE A 29 -3.38 4.16 -8.06
CA ILE A 29 -3.63 3.55 -9.37
C ILE A 29 -4.77 4.31 -10.01
N TYR A 30 -4.61 4.72 -11.26
CA TYR A 30 -5.64 5.47 -11.98
C TYR A 30 -5.56 5.17 -13.47
N GLY A 31 -6.67 5.38 -14.16
CA GLY A 31 -6.74 5.14 -15.59
C GLY A 31 -8.17 5.15 -16.11
N VAL A 32 -8.34 4.47 -17.25
CA VAL A 32 -9.63 4.33 -17.95
C VAL A 32 -9.86 2.88 -18.35
N PHE A 33 -11.06 2.36 -18.08
CA PHE A 33 -11.45 1.01 -18.49
C PHE A 33 -11.61 0.92 -20.01
N ARG A 34 -11.16 -0.19 -20.60
CA ARG A 34 -11.16 -0.38 -22.06
C ARG A 34 -12.56 -0.70 -22.61
N SER A 35 -13.47 -1.16 -21.76
CA SER A 35 -14.85 -1.53 -22.13
C SER A 35 -15.73 -0.33 -22.47
N ASP A 36 -15.60 0.76 -21.73
CA ASP A 36 -16.55 1.88 -21.71
C ASP A 36 -15.89 3.25 -21.54
N ASN A 37 -14.55 3.30 -21.44
CA ASN A 37 -13.78 4.50 -21.14
C ASN A 37 -14.13 5.15 -19.79
N THR A 38 -14.72 4.41 -18.86
CA THR A 38 -15.02 4.92 -17.52
C THR A 38 -13.69 5.21 -16.79
N PRO A 39 -13.47 6.44 -16.30
CA PRO A 39 -12.29 6.78 -15.51
C PRO A 39 -12.39 6.18 -14.11
N THR A 40 -11.27 5.72 -13.58
CA THR A 40 -11.17 5.16 -12.22
C THR A 40 -9.90 5.61 -11.53
N ILE A 41 -9.94 5.64 -10.19
CA ILE A 41 -8.80 5.92 -9.32
C ILE A 41 -8.96 5.18 -7.99
N GLY A 42 -7.87 4.59 -7.52
CA GLY A 42 -7.74 3.99 -6.21
C GLY A 42 -6.44 4.39 -5.53
N TRP A 43 -6.41 4.28 -4.20
CA TRP A 43 -5.25 4.59 -3.38
C TRP A 43 -4.82 3.36 -2.59
N GLY A 44 -3.53 3.22 -2.36
CA GLY A 44 -2.99 2.05 -1.71
C GLY A 44 -1.74 2.30 -0.89
N MET A 45 -1.38 1.25 -0.15
CA MET A 45 -0.20 1.16 0.68
C MET A 45 0.55 -0.11 0.31
N ASP A 46 1.84 0.02 -0.02
CA ASP A 46 2.73 -1.11 -0.25
C ASP A 46 3.65 -1.28 0.98
N PHE A 47 3.56 -2.44 1.61
CA PHE A 47 4.33 -2.80 2.80
C PHE A 47 5.68 -3.43 2.44
N GLY A 48 6.01 -3.54 1.15
CA GLY A 48 7.26 -4.09 0.66
C GLY A 48 7.23 -5.62 0.50
N GLU A 49 8.41 -6.16 0.20
CA GLU A 49 8.59 -7.56 -0.14
C GLU A 49 8.14 -8.49 0.99
N GLY A 50 7.34 -9.50 0.64
CA GLY A 50 6.79 -10.49 1.58
C GLY A 50 5.56 -10.03 2.37
N LEU A 51 5.26 -8.73 2.43
CA LEU A 51 4.09 -8.18 3.15
C LEU A 51 2.94 -7.84 2.19
N GLY A 52 3.27 -7.33 1.01
CA GLY A 52 2.32 -7.06 -0.07
C GLY A 52 1.70 -5.67 -0.01
N ALA A 53 0.63 -5.47 -0.80
CA ALA A 53 -0.04 -4.19 -0.93
C ALA A 53 -1.55 -4.30 -0.71
N LEU A 54 -2.13 -3.20 -0.23
CA LEU A 54 -3.56 -2.97 -0.11
C LEU A 54 -3.96 -1.80 -1.01
N THR A 55 -5.12 -1.87 -1.67
CA THR A 55 -5.61 -0.81 -2.54
C THR A 55 -7.11 -0.66 -2.38
N TYR A 56 -7.59 0.56 -2.18
CA TYR A 56 -9.00 0.91 -2.08
C TYR A 56 -9.45 1.65 -3.34
N PHE A 57 -10.55 1.19 -3.94
CA PHE A 57 -11.23 1.80 -5.08
C PHE A 57 -12.60 2.31 -4.61
N PRO A 58 -12.83 3.64 -4.54
CA PRO A 58 -14.07 4.19 -4.01
C PRO A 58 -15.30 3.92 -4.89
N ASP A 59 -15.12 3.86 -6.21
CA ASP A 59 -16.16 3.54 -7.20
C ASP A 59 -16.72 2.13 -7.00
N GLU A 60 -15.88 1.19 -6.58
CA GLU A 60 -16.28 -0.17 -6.22
C GLU A 60 -16.65 -0.33 -4.74
N SER A 61 -16.33 0.67 -3.91
CA SER A 61 -16.36 0.57 -2.44
C SER A 61 -15.63 -0.68 -1.92
N ALA A 62 -14.52 -1.04 -2.57
CA ALA A 62 -13.81 -2.30 -2.35
C ALA A 62 -12.33 -2.08 -2.01
N THR A 63 -11.80 -2.97 -1.15
CA THR A 63 -10.37 -3.07 -0.86
C THR A 63 -9.82 -4.37 -1.41
N TRP A 64 -8.73 -4.26 -2.16
CA TRP A 64 -8.03 -5.36 -2.80
C TRP A 64 -6.67 -5.58 -2.15
N ARG A 65 -6.23 -6.84 -2.10
CA ARG A 65 -4.91 -7.23 -1.64
C ARG A 65 -4.10 -7.80 -2.81
N SER A 66 -2.82 -7.48 -2.86
CA SER A 66 -1.87 -8.02 -3.83
C SER A 66 -0.50 -8.23 -3.20
N SER A 67 0.45 -8.79 -3.97
CA SER A 67 1.83 -8.99 -3.52
C SER A 67 2.72 -7.75 -3.63
N SER A 68 2.29 -6.72 -4.37
CA SER A 68 2.94 -5.42 -4.50
C SER A 68 2.04 -4.44 -5.25
N ALA A 69 2.34 -3.15 -5.19
CA ALA A 69 1.64 -2.13 -5.96
C ALA A 69 1.74 -2.38 -7.48
N GLU A 70 2.89 -2.83 -7.97
CA GLU A 70 3.09 -3.23 -9.37
C GLU A 70 2.17 -4.40 -9.74
N ARG A 71 1.99 -5.38 -8.85
CA ARG A 71 1.07 -6.48 -9.11
C ARG A 71 -0.37 -5.99 -9.19
N THR A 72 -0.75 -5.03 -8.36
CA THR A 72 -2.07 -4.37 -8.48
C THR A 72 -2.21 -3.68 -9.84
N LEU A 73 -1.18 -2.97 -10.31
CA LEU A 73 -1.18 -2.33 -11.62
C LEU A 73 -1.36 -3.36 -12.75
N GLU A 74 -0.56 -4.43 -12.75
CA GLU A 74 -0.64 -5.50 -13.76
C GLU A 74 -2.06 -6.08 -13.86
N SER A 75 -2.69 -6.37 -12.72
CA SER A 75 -4.08 -6.88 -12.68
C SER A 75 -5.08 -5.89 -13.28
N ASN A 76 -4.93 -4.60 -13.01
CA ASN A 76 -5.85 -3.57 -13.54
C ASN A 76 -5.59 -3.26 -15.03
N GLN A 77 -4.36 -3.45 -15.52
CA GLN A 77 -4.02 -3.28 -16.94
C GLN A 77 -4.67 -4.33 -17.86
N ILE A 78 -5.13 -5.45 -17.30
CA ILE A 78 -5.93 -6.44 -18.04
C ILE A 78 -7.24 -5.81 -18.56
N ILE A 79 -7.84 -4.89 -17.79
CA ILE A 79 -9.17 -4.33 -18.07
C ILE A 79 -9.15 -2.85 -18.48
N GLY A 80 -8.01 -2.16 -18.43
CA GLY A 80 -7.91 -0.75 -18.86
C GLY A 80 -6.50 -0.27 -19.16
N GLU A 81 -6.40 1.00 -19.58
CA GLU A 81 -5.12 1.71 -19.62
C GLU A 81 -4.87 2.33 -18.24
N MET A 82 -4.04 1.67 -17.44
CA MET A 82 -3.84 2.01 -16.04
C MET A 82 -2.40 2.42 -15.77
N ARG A 83 -2.22 3.30 -14.79
CA ARG A 83 -0.93 3.84 -14.35
C ARG A 83 -0.82 3.77 -12.84
N LEU A 84 0.41 3.64 -12.37
CA LEU A 84 0.77 3.68 -10.96
C LEU A 84 1.57 4.96 -10.67
N ARG A 85 1.25 5.61 -9.55
CA ARG A 85 1.99 6.76 -9.04
C ARG A 85 2.31 6.56 -7.56
N TRP A 86 3.61 6.47 -7.25
CA TRP A 86 4.08 6.60 -5.87
C TRP A 86 3.80 8.02 -5.35
N LEU A 87 3.23 8.10 -4.16
CA LEU A 87 2.86 9.35 -3.50
C LEU A 87 3.95 9.75 -2.50
N PRO A 88 4.16 11.05 -2.27
CA PRO A 88 4.99 11.49 -1.16
C PRO A 88 4.39 11.01 0.16
N SER A 89 5.23 10.81 1.17
CA SER A 89 4.73 10.64 2.53
C SER A 89 3.87 11.86 2.91
N PRO A 90 2.76 11.68 3.63
CA PRO A 90 1.98 12.80 4.14
C PRO A 90 2.89 13.69 5.00
N THR A 91 2.90 14.99 4.73
CA THR A 91 3.57 16.01 5.55
C THR A 91 2.82 16.27 6.84
#